data_AF-A0A923TDK6-F1
#
_entry.id   AF-A0A923TDK6-F1
#
_cell.length_a   1.000
_cell.length_b   1.000
_cell.length_c   1.000
_cell.angle_alpha   90.00
_cell.angle_beta   90.00
_cell.angle_gamma   90.00
#
_symmetry.space_group_name_H-M   'P 1'
#
loop_
_entity.id
_entity.type
_entity.pdbx_description
1 polymer ?
#
loop_
_entity_poly.entity_id
_entity_poly.type
_entity_poly.pdbx_seq_one_letter_code
_entity_poly.pdbx_strand_id
1 'polypeptide(L)'
;MPQDPNAHLDHTVLDIIDHSPVGAVPATPTYMDTLRRLVAAHQVYASADHKGGYVTTRTLAALPVFHANNLDALLAGKIDASALESNASIFSRYVQSLPAAHRARAESLRTLVAGKAGHHRAKHVGDQVIVAHDPIHTLFLVPGTGPHPGVPGNYLHGSALQLTADENSAWAVHIHDSDDGMAVCDVPTDAAAFEKLQEVLASAPFNMNELAALGFRFK
;
A
#
# COMPACT_ATOMS: atom_id res chain seq x y z
N MET A 1 -19.77 2.02 32.24
CA MET A 1 -18.50 1.97 31.49
C MET A 1 -17.48 2.76 32.30
N PRO A 2 -16.42 2.15 32.84
CA PRO A 2 -15.36 2.92 33.47
C PRO A 2 -14.69 3.79 32.39
N GLN A 3 -14.49 5.08 32.67
CA GLN A 3 -13.70 5.96 31.80
C GLN A 3 -12.26 5.43 31.80
N ASP A 4 -11.69 5.24 30.60
CA ASP A 4 -10.27 4.92 30.46
C ASP A 4 -9.45 6.06 31.09
N PRO A 5 -8.65 5.79 32.14
CA PRO A 5 -7.88 6.82 32.83
C PRO A 5 -6.85 7.49 31.93
N ASN A 6 -6.49 6.88 30.78
CA ASN A 6 -5.50 7.42 29.84
C ASN A 6 -6.10 8.25 28.71
N ALA A 7 -7.43 8.23 28.50
CA ALA A 7 -8.07 8.77 27.31
C ALA A 7 -7.71 10.23 27.02
N HIS A 8 -7.64 11.07 28.05
CA HIS A 8 -7.30 12.48 27.87
C HIS A 8 -5.87 12.69 27.36
N LEU A 9 -4.91 11.95 27.90
CA LEU A 9 -3.51 12.03 27.50
C LEU A 9 -3.30 11.43 26.11
N ASP A 10 -4.00 10.33 25.80
CA ASP A 10 -4.00 9.69 24.47
C ASP A 10 -4.46 10.69 23.40
N HIS A 11 -5.60 11.34 23.60
CA HIS A 11 -6.08 12.39 22.69
C HIS A 11 -5.09 13.55 22.56
N THR A 12 -4.49 13.99 23.67
CA THR A 12 -3.49 15.07 23.65
C THR A 12 -2.27 14.70 22.80
N VAL A 13 -1.75 13.47 22.93
CA VAL A 13 -0.60 13.01 22.14
C VAL A 13 -0.96 12.89 20.66
N LEU A 14 -2.14 12.35 20.34
CA LEU A 14 -2.62 12.30 18.96
C LEU A 14 -2.69 13.71 18.36
N ASP A 15 -3.24 14.69 19.09
CA ASP A 15 -3.37 16.07 18.61
C ASP A 15 -2.00 16.73 18.41
N ILE A 16 -1.04 16.48 19.30
CA ILE A 16 0.34 16.95 19.14
C ILE A 16 0.97 16.41 17.85
N ILE A 17 0.77 15.12 17.55
CA ILE A 17 1.31 14.51 16.34
C ILE A 17 0.72 15.19 15.10
N ASP A 18 -0.60 15.38 15.04
CA ASP A 18 -1.25 15.93 13.85
C ASP A 18 -0.97 17.43 13.61
N HIS A 19 -0.76 18.20 14.68
CA HIS A 19 -0.38 19.61 14.55
C HIS A 19 1.12 19.81 14.31
N SER A 20 1.93 18.74 14.47
CA SER A 20 3.37 18.81 14.22
C SER A 20 3.68 18.51 12.76
N PRO A 21 4.42 19.39 12.05
CA PRO A 21 4.79 19.17 10.64
C PRO A 21 5.67 17.94 10.43
N VAL A 22 6.35 17.46 11.48
CA VAL A 22 7.21 16.27 11.45
C VAL A 22 6.70 15.14 12.35
N GLY A 23 5.49 15.27 12.91
CA GLY A 23 4.96 14.29 13.86
C GLY A 23 5.78 14.08 15.14
N ALA A 24 6.44 15.12 15.65
CA ALA A 24 7.26 15.04 16.86
C ALA A 24 6.40 14.96 18.12
N VAL A 25 6.86 14.17 19.09
CA VAL A 25 6.25 14.06 20.42
C VAL A 25 7.31 14.41 21.48
N PRO A 26 6.97 15.17 22.54
CA PRO A 26 7.91 15.47 23.62
C PRO A 26 8.54 14.20 24.22
N ALA A 27 9.87 14.14 24.32
CA ALA A 27 10.62 12.97 24.77
C ALA A 27 10.60 12.76 26.31
N THR A 28 9.51 13.09 26.97
CA THR A 28 9.34 12.84 28.41
C THR A 28 8.76 11.44 28.64
N PRO A 29 9.06 10.77 29.78
CA PRO A 29 8.61 9.40 30.04
C PRO A 29 7.11 9.19 29.83
N THR A 30 6.27 10.08 30.37
CA THR A 30 4.80 10.03 30.26
C THR A 30 4.30 10.04 28.82
N TYR A 31 4.89 10.88 27.96
CA TYR A 31 4.53 10.97 26.55
C TYR A 31 5.04 9.77 25.76
N MET A 32 6.23 9.26 26.07
CA MET A 32 6.78 8.07 25.42
C MET A 32 6.03 6.79 25.81
N ASP A 33 5.57 6.67 27.06
CA ASP A 33 4.72 5.56 27.51
C ASP A 33 3.36 5.59 26.79
N THR A 34 2.78 6.77 26.66
CA THR A 34 1.51 6.97 25.93
C THR A 34 1.66 6.66 24.45
N LEU A 35 2.73 7.16 23.83
CA LEU A 35 3.04 6.87 22.43
C LEU A 35 3.22 5.36 22.19
N ARG A 36 3.92 4.65 23.07
CA ARG A 36 4.06 3.18 22.99
C ARG A 36 2.70 2.48 23.04
N ARG A 37 1.79 2.92 23.93
CA ARG A 37 0.42 2.40 23.99
C ARG A 37 -0.36 2.67 22.70
N LEU A 38 -0.29 3.89 22.16
CA LEU A 38 -0.96 4.27 20.93
C LEU A 38 -0.45 3.51 19.70
N VAL A 39 0.86 3.24 19.63
CA VAL A 39 1.47 2.39 18.60
C VAL A 39 0.96 0.95 18.73
N ALA A 40 0.94 0.40 19.94
CA ALA A 40 0.41 -0.94 20.18
C ALA A 40 -1.10 -1.06 19.88
N ALA A 41 -1.84 0.04 19.99
CA ALA A 41 -3.26 0.12 19.65
C ALA A 41 -3.53 0.51 18.19
N HIS A 42 -2.50 0.57 17.34
CA HIS A 42 -2.63 0.93 15.92
C HIS A 42 -3.32 2.29 15.69
N GLN A 43 -3.15 3.23 16.62
CA GLN A 43 -3.64 4.61 16.51
C GLN A 43 -2.56 5.56 15.96
N VAL A 44 -1.30 5.14 16.04
CA VAL A 44 -0.12 5.90 15.62
C VAL A 44 0.87 4.95 14.93
N TYR A 45 1.49 5.43 13.85
CA TYR A 45 2.54 4.72 13.13
C TYR A 45 3.78 5.60 12.96
N ALA A 46 4.93 4.98 12.70
CA ALA A 46 6.15 5.72 12.40
C ALA A 46 6.03 6.47 11.07
N SER A 47 6.53 7.70 11.01
CA SER A 47 6.52 8.50 9.78
C SER A 47 7.51 7.93 8.74
N ALA A 48 7.06 7.84 7.49
CA ALA A 48 7.91 7.51 6.36
C ALA A 48 8.87 8.65 6.01
N ASP A 49 8.50 9.88 6.33
CA ASP A 49 9.18 11.10 5.87
C ASP A 49 10.11 11.73 6.90
N HIS A 50 9.86 11.46 8.19
CA HIS A 50 10.62 12.07 9.29
C HIS A 50 11.12 11.00 10.25
N LYS A 51 12.45 10.86 10.34
CA LYS A 51 13.07 9.93 11.30
C LYS A 51 12.69 10.30 12.73
N GLY A 52 12.08 9.36 13.45
CA GLY A 52 11.59 9.58 14.81
C GLY A 52 10.29 10.39 14.90
N GLY A 53 9.69 10.74 13.76
CA GLY A 53 8.36 11.30 13.66
C GLY A 53 7.28 10.23 13.59
N TYR A 54 6.04 10.64 13.82
CA TYR A 54 4.88 9.77 13.83
C TYR A 54 3.73 10.34 12.99
N VAL A 55 2.81 9.47 12.59
CA VAL A 55 1.56 9.83 11.91
C VAL A 55 0.41 9.12 12.59
N THR A 56 -0.75 9.76 12.70
CA THR A 56 -1.92 9.14 13.30
C THR A 56 -2.74 8.37 12.27
N THR A 57 -3.46 7.35 12.72
CA THR A 57 -4.39 6.58 11.88
C THR A 57 -5.48 7.46 11.30
N ARG A 58 -5.95 8.48 12.04
CA ARG A 58 -6.95 9.44 11.54
C ARG A 58 -6.43 10.30 10.38
N THR A 59 -5.17 10.74 10.45
CA THR A 59 -4.55 11.50 9.34
C THR A 59 -4.35 10.61 8.12
N LEU A 60 -3.91 9.36 8.31
CA LEU A 60 -3.79 8.40 7.21
C LEU A 60 -5.13 8.03 6.59
N ALA A 61 -6.20 7.91 7.37
CA ALA A 61 -7.54 7.58 6.88
C ALA A 61 -8.16 8.69 6.00
N ALA A 62 -7.66 9.92 6.11
CA ALA A 62 -8.08 11.02 5.24
C ALA A 62 -7.33 11.06 3.89
N LEU A 63 -6.30 10.22 3.72
CA LEU A 63 -5.50 10.19 2.50
C LEU A 63 -6.19 9.34 1.41
N PRO A 64 -6.01 9.70 0.13
CA PRO A 64 -6.53 8.91 -0.99
C PRO A 64 -5.84 7.57 -1.10
N VAL A 65 -6.54 6.58 -1.65
CA VAL A 65 -5.94 5.34 -2.18
C VAL A 65 -5.71 5.49 -3.69
N PHE A 66 -4.69 4.82 -4.22
CA PHE A 66 -4.38 4.84 -5.65
C PHE A 66 -4.47 3.42 -6.20
N HIS A 67 -5.29 3.23 -7.23
CA HIS A 67 -5.37 2.01 -8.05
C HIS A 67 -5.82 2.44 -9.45
N ALA A 68 -5.85 1.53 -10.44
CA ALA A 68 -6.32 1.86 -11.78
C ALA A 68 -7.74 2.49 -11.75
N ASN A 69 -7.90 3.67 -12.35
CA ASN A 69 -9.19 4.40 -12.38
C ASN A 69 -10.30 3.64 -13.12
N ASN A 70 -9.92 2.76 -14.03
CA ASN A 70 -10.81 1.91 -14.80
C ASN A 70 -10.83 0.46 -14.31
N LEU A 71 -10.41 0.20 -13.06
CA LEU A 71 -10.48 -1.11 -12.44
C LEU A 71 -11.91 -1.67 -12.47
N ASP A 72 -12.92 -0.89 -12.07
CA ASP A 72 -14.32 -1.33 -12.08
C ASP A 72 -14.81 -1.69 -13.49
N ALA A 73 -14.28 -1.04 -14.53
CA ALA A 73 -14.61 -1.38 -15.90
C ALA A 73 -14.02 -2.75 -16.31
N LEU A 74 -12.83 -3.10 -15.81
CA LEU A 74 -12.25 -4.43 -15.98
C LEU A 74 -13.08 -5.48 -15.24
N LEU A 75 -13.44 -5.23 -13.97
CA LEU A 75 -14.25 -6.15 -13.17
C LEU A 75 -15.63 -6.40 -13.77
N ALA A 76 -16.20 -5.37 -14.42
CA ALA A 76 -17.46 -5.49 -15.14
C ALA A 76 -17.32 -6.15 -16.52
N GLY A 77 -16.12 -6.59 -16.92
CA GLY A 77 -15.84 -7.18 -18.23
C GLY A 77 -16.01 -6.20 -19.41
N LYS A 78 -15.98 -4.88 -19.15
CA LYS A 78 -16.21 -3.83 -20.16
C LYS A 78 -14.94 -3.45 -20.91
N ILE A 79 -13.78 -3.74 -20.36
CA ILE A 79 -12.48 -3.50 -20.97
C ILE A 79 -11.61 -4.75 -20.82
N ASP A 80 -10.64 -4.90 -21.72
CA ASP A 80 -9.57 -5.88 -21.59
C ASP A 80 -8.47 -5.38 -20.62
N ALA A 81 -7.68 -6.30 -20.08
CA ALA A 81 -6.60 -5.96 -19.15
C ALA A 81 -5.50 -5.09 -19.80
N SER A 82 -5.28 -5.19 -21.11
CA SER A 82 -4.38 -4.30 -21.86
C SER A 82 -4.83 -2.83 -21.86
N ALA A 83 -6.11 -2.58 -21.56
CA ALA A 83 -6.67 -1.25 -21.46
C ALA A 83 -6.68 -0.68 -20.02
N LEU A 84 -6.21 -1.43 -19.02
CA LEU A 84 -6.03 -0.91 -17.66
C LEU A 84 -5.14 0.32 -17.64
N GLU A 85 -5.43 1.26 -16.75
CA GLU A 85 -4.52 2.37 -16.45
C GLU A 85 -3.13 1.82 -16.12
N SER A 86 -2.09 2.37 -16.77
CA SER A 86 -0.73 1.91 -16.56
C SER A 86 -0.24 2.20 -15.15
N ASN A 87 0.64 1.32 -14.63
CA ASN A 87 1.28 1.51 -13.33
C ASN A 87 2.03 2.85 -13.24
N ALA A 88 2.60 3.31 -14.36
CA ALA A 88 3.26 4.61 -14.45
C ALA A 88 2.28 5.79 -14.24
N SER A 89 1.05 5.69 -14.76
CA SER A 89 0.00 6.70 -14.56
C SER A 89 -0.50 6.70 -13.10
N ILE A 90 -0.78 5.52 -12.55
CA ILE A 90 -1.20 5.35 -11.15
C ILE A 90 -0.16 5.98 -10.22
N PHE A 91 1.12 5.64 -10.41
CA PHE A 91 2.22 6.18 -9.61
C PHE A 91 2.37 7.69 -9.76
N SER A 92 2.15 8.23 -10.97
CA SER A 92 2.24 9.68 -11.19
C SER A 92 1.14 10.46 -10.45
N ARG A 93 -0.08 9.90 -10.34
CA ARG A 93 -1.15 10.48 -9.50
C ARG A 93 -0.76 10.49 -8.03
N TYR A 94 -0.17 9.41 -7.55
CA TYR A 94 0.39 9.34 -6.20
C TYR A 94 1.43 10.45 -5.97
N VAL A 95 2.44 10.56 -6.83
CA VAL A 95 3.49 11.60 -6.67
C VAL A 95 2.89 13.01 -6.69
N GLN A 96 1.91 13.28 -7.56
CA GLN A 96 1.26 14.60 -7.65
C GLN A 96 0.46 14.95 -6.39
N SER A 97 -0.10 13.95 -5.69
CA SER A 97 -0.83 14.15 -4.44
C SER A 97 0.05 14.56 -3.27
N LEU A 98 1.36 14.26 -3.32
CA LEU A 98 2.29 14.53 -2.23
C LEU A 98 2.63 16.03 -2.13
N PRO A 99 2.96 16.51 -0.91
CA PRO A 99 3.59 17.81 -0.74
C PRO A 99 4.91 17.90 -1.53
N ALA A 100 5.24 19.10 -2.03
CA ALA A 100 6.37 19.31 -2.93
C ALA A 100 7.71 18.77 -2.39
N ALA A 101 7.91 18.86 -1.07
CA ALA A 101 9.12 18.36 -0.40
C ALA A 101 9.34 16.85 -0.54
N HIS A 102 8.28 16.06 -0.73
CA HIS A 102 8.37 14.59 -0.79
C HIS A 102 8.42 14.04 -2.21
N ARG A 103 8.06 14.85 -3.23
CA ARG A 103 7.93 14.39 -4.62
C ARG A 103 9.23 13.87 -5.21
N ALA A 104 10.35 14.54 -4.96
CA ALA A 104 11.65 14.11 -5.48
C ALA A 104 12.07 12.74 -4.92
N ARG A 105 11.81 12.50 -3.63
CA ARG A 105 12.05 11.19 -3.00
C ARG A 105 11.11 10.14 -3.56
N ALA A 106 9.83 10.45 -3.72
CA ALA A 106 8.86 9.52 -4.30
C ALA A 106 9.28 9.13 -5.73
N GLU A 107 9.67 10.09 -6.57
CA GLU A 107 10.15 9.82 -7.93
C GLU A 107 11.40 8.91 -7.97
N SER A 108 12.30 9.01 -6.99
CA SER A 108 13.45 8.12 -6.90
C SER A 108 13.07 6.63 -6.72
N LEU A 109 11.86 6.37 -6.22
CA LEU A 109 11.31 5.02 -6.00
C LEU A 109 10.47 4.52 -7.19
N ARG A 110 10.35 5.28 -8.29
CA ARG A 110 9.49 4.92 -9.43
C ARG A 110 9.80 3.54 -9.99
N THR A 111 11.08 3.19 -10.14
CA THR A 111 11.48 1.87 -10.66
C THR A 111 11.11 0.75 -9.68
N LEU A 112 11.26 0.97 -8.37
CA LEU A 112 10.88 0.00 -7.33
C LEU A 112 9.38 -0.26 -7.35
N VAL A 113 8.58 0.81 -7.39
CA VAL A 113 7.13 0.76 -7.20
C VAL A 113 6.38 0.44 -8.49
N ALA A 114 6.70 1.13 -9.59
CA ALA A 114 5.97 1.06 -10.85
C ALA A 114 6.73 0.32 -11.97
N GLY A 115 8.01 -0.02 -11.77
CA GLY A 115 8.86 -0.66 -12.79
C GLY A 115 8.63 -2.15 -12.99
N LYS A 116 7.87 -2.83 -12.12
CA LYS A 116 7.65 -4.29 -12.15
C LYS A 116 6.55 -4.75 -13.11
N ALA A 117 6.29 -4.05 -14.21
CA ALA A 117 5.48 -4.65 -15.28
C ALA A 117 6.30 -5.80 -15.90
N GLY A 118 5.87 -7.05 -15.64
CA GLY A 118 6.53 -8.26 -16.12
C GLY A 118 6.44 -8.36 -17.64
N HIS A 119 7.38 -7.73 -18.35
CA HIS A 119 7.51 -7.88 -19.79
C HIS A 119 8.17 -9.23 -20.07
N HIS A 120 7.40 -10.27 -20.33
CA HIS A 120 7.97 -11.48 -20.91
C HIS A 120 8.11 -11.29 -22.42
N ARG A 121 9.36 -11.33 -22.90
CA ARG A 121 9.69 -11.35 -24.33
C ARG A 121 8.95 -12.51 -25.02
N ALA A 122 8.32 -12.22 -26.16
CA ALA A 122 7.77 -13.22 -27.07
C ALA A 122 8.77 -14.37 -27.28
N LYS A 123 8.34 -15.60 -26.99
CA LYS A 123 9.09 -16.81 -27.36
C LYS A 123 8.66 -17.20 -28.78
N HIS A 124 9.58 -17.10 -29.72
CA HIS A 124 9.45 -17.81 -31.00
C HIS A 124 9.66 -19.31 -30.74
N VAL A 125 8.69 -20.15 -31.12
CA VAL A 125 8.85 -21.61 -31.17
C VAL A 125 8.76 -22.03 -32.63
N GLY A 126 9.91 -22.12 -33.31
CA GLY A 126 9.97 -22.33 -34.76
C GLY A 126 9.44 -21.12 -35.55
N ASP A 127 8.69 -21.37 -36.63
CA ASP A 127 8.02 -20.33 -37.46
C ASP A 127 6.70 -19.83 -36.85
N GLN A 128 6.33 -20.29 -35.65
CA GLN A 128 5.12 -19.83 -34.97
C GLN A 128 5.44 -18.73 -33.96
N VAL A 129 4.81 -17.57 -34.18
CA VAL A 129 4.63 -16.56 -33.13
C VAL A 129 3.46 -17.03 -32.28
N ILE A 130 3.76 -17.58 -31.10
CA ILE A 130 2.74 -17.79 -30.08
C ILE A 130 2.45 -16.40 -29.51
N VAL A 131 1.22 -15.93 -29.67
CA VAL A 131 0.74 -14.72 -29.00
C VAL A 131 0.66 -15.05 -27.51
N ALA A 132 1.74 -14.80 -26.78
CA ALA A 132 1.73 -14.85 -25.34
C ALA A 132 1.03 -13.58 -24.85
N HIS A 133 -0.04 -13.73 -24.08
CA HIS A 133 -0.61 -12.60 -23.35
C HIS A 133 0.34 -12.21 -22.23
N ASP A 134 0.58 -10.90 -22.06
CA ASP A 134 1.36 -10.41 -20.93
C ASP A 134 0.58 -10.66 -19.64
N PRO A 135 1.20 -11.25 -18.60
CA PRO A 135 0.55 -11.42 -17.31
C PRO A 135 0.07 -10.08 -16.78
N ILE A 136 -1.17 -10.05 -16.29
CA ILE A 136 -1.75 -8.83 -15.75
C ILE A 136 -0.99 -8.46 -14.47
N HIS A 137 -0.60 -7.19 -14.35
CA HIS A 137 0.02 -6.64 -13.15
C HIS A 137 -0.45 -5.20 -12.95
N THR A 138 -1.36 -4.99 -11.99
CA THR A 138 -1.88 -3.66 -11.66
C THR A 138 -1.38 -3.19 -10.29
N LEU A 139 -0.79 -1.99 -10.28
CA LEU A 139 -0.28 -1.32 -9.08
C LEU A 139 -1.44 -0.72 -8.27
N PHE A 140 -1.29 -0.77 -6.95
CA PHE A 140 -2.03 0.08 -6.03
C PHE A 140 -1.11 0.66 -4.95
N LEU A 141 -1.50 1.80 -4.39
CA LEU A 141 -0.89 2.39 -3.20
C LEU A 141 -1.97 2.70 -2.18
N VAL A 142 -1.73 2.32 -0.93
CA VAL A 142 -2.65 2.54 0.19
C VAL A 142 -1.92 3.19 1.37
N PRO A 143 -2.57 4.10 2.12
CA PRO A 143 -2.01 4.60 3.36
C PRO A 143 -1.78 3.46 4.35
N GLY A 144 -0.62 3.43 5.01
CA GLY A 144 -0.28 2.35 5.92
C GLY A 144 1.20 2.32 6.28
N THR A 145 1.58 1.33 7.08
CA THR A 145 2.99 1.11 7.48
C THR A 145 3.33 -0.37 7.54
N GLY A 146 4.61 -0.71 7.39
CA GLY A 146 5.11 -2.07 7.54
C GLY A 146 6.09 -2.19 8.70
N PRO A 147 6.85 -3.30 8.74
CA PRO A 147 8.05 -3.43 9.56
C PRO A 147 9.07 -2.31 9.28
N HIS A 148 9.14 -1.86 8.03
CA HIS A 148 9.89 -0.68 7.62
C HIS A 148 8.93 0.48 7.30
N PRO A 149 9.44 1.72 7.28
CA PRO A 149 8.64 2.84 6.83
C PRO A 149 8.12 2.62 5.41
N GLY A 150 6.92 3.11 5.13
CA GLY A 150 6.36 3.10 3.78
C GLY A 150 7.12 4.02 2.82
N VAL A 151 6.66 4.08 1.58
CA VAL A 151 7.10 5.12 0.63
C VAL A 151 6.55 6.49 1.08
N PRO A 152 7.08 7.62 0.55
CA PRO A 152 6.73 8.96 1.03
C PRO A 152 5.23 9.21 1.17
N GLY A 153 4.82 9.91 2.22
CA GLY A 153 3.43 10.09 2.61
C GLY A 153 2.82 8.92 3.38
N ASN A 154 3.64 7.99 3.89
CA ASN A 154 3.19 6.79 4.60
C ASN A 154 2.28 5.90 3.74
N TYR A 155 2.75 5.58 2.53
CA TYR A 155 2.07 4.63 1.65
C TYR A 155 2.80 3.29 1.62
N LEU A 156 2.01 2.22 1.55
CA LEU A 156 2.46 0.91 1.10
C LEU A 156 2.18 0.80 -0.38
N HIS A 157 3.02 0.08 -1.12
CA HIS A 157 2.76 -0.20 -2.52
C HIS A 157 2.48 -1.69 -2.71
N GLY A 158 1.54 -2.01 -3.59
CA GLY A 158 1.15 -3.39 -3.83
C GLY A 158 0.75 -3.63 -5.26
N SER A 159 0.57 -4.89 -5.60
CA SER A 159 0.01 -5.27 -6.89
C SER A 159 -0.88 -6.49 -6.82
N ALA A 160 -1.93 -6.47 -7.63
CA ALA A 160 -2.62 -7.70 -8.02
C ALA A 160 -1.98 -8.18 -9.32
N LEU A 161 -1.50 -9.42 -9.33
CA LEU A 161 -0.80 -9.98 -10.46
C LEU A 161 -1.18 -11.42 -10.77
N GLN A 162 -1.12 -11.74 -12.05
CA GLN A 162 -1.18 -13.09 -12.57
C GLN A 162 0.23 -13.73 -12.46
N LEU A 163 0.33 -14.94 -11.90
CA LEU A 163 1.63 -15.56 -11.60
C LEU A 163 2.32 -16.15 -12.85
N THR A 164 1.55 -16.53 -13.86
CA THR A 164 2.00 -17.07 -15.15
C THR A 164 1.12 -16.52 -16.28
N ALA A 165 1.57 -16.59 -17.53
CA ALA A 165 0.80 -16.11 -18.69
C ALA A 165 -0.34 -17.05 -19.14
N ASP A 166 -0.70 -18.05 -18.33
CA ASP A 166 -1.68 -19.08 -18.68
C ASP A 166 -3.11 -18.63 -18.31
N GLU A 167 -4.10 -19.03 -19.10
CA GLU A 167 -5.52 -18.70 -18.81
C GLU A 167 -5.99 -19.22 -17.44
N ASN A 168 -5.41 -20.34 -16.98
CA ASN A 168 -5.68 -20.93 -15.67
C ASN A 168 -4.63 -20.55 -14.61
N SER A 169 -3.90 -19.46 -14.82
CA SER A 169 -2.88 -19.03 -13.89
C SER A 169 -3.49 -18.63 -12.55
N ALA A 170 -2.82 -19.04 -11.47
CA ALA A 170 -3.11 -18.51 -10.16
C ALA A 170 -2.72 -17.02 -10.08
N TRP A 171 -3.34 -16.31 -9.16
CA TRP A 171 -3.13 -14.89 -8.93
C TRP A 171 -2.59 -14.65 -7.53
N ALA A 172 -2.03 -13.47 -7.33
CA ALA A 172 -1.61 -13.03 -6.01
C ALA A 172 -1.84 -11.53 -5.81
N VAL A 173 -2.11 -11.17 -4.57
CA VAL A 173 -2.07 -9.79 -4.08
C VAL A 173 -0.85 -9.63 -3.19
N HIS A 174 0.07 -8.78 -3.62
CA HIS A 174 1.30 -8.46 -2.90
C HIS A 174 1.21 -7.06 -2.33
N ILE A 175 1.72 -6.86 -1.11
CA ILE A 175 1.84 -5.55 -0.47
C ILE A 175 3.24 -5.43 0.11
N HIS A 176 3.87 -4.29 -0.13
CA HIS A 176 5.25 -3.99 0.22
C HIS A 176 5.37 -2.66 0.97
N ASP A 177 6.30 -2.61 1.91
CA ASP A 177 6.86 -1.35 2.41
C ASP A 177 7.99 -0.85 1.49
N SER A 178 8.78 0.14 1.93
CA SER A 178 9.78 0.78 1.07
C SER A 178 11.08 0.00 0.86
N ASP A 179 11.28 -1.10 1.59
CA ASP A 179 12.51 -1.89 1.55
C ASP A 179 12.17 -3.31 1.05
N ASP A 180 12.09 -4.30 1.95
CA ASP A 180 11.78 -5.69 1.60
C ASP A 180 10.63 -6.31 2.43
N GLY A 181 9.94 -5.51 3.26
CA GLY A 181 8.78 -6.02 3.99
C GLY A 181 7.67 -6.40 3.01
N MET A 182 7.22 -7.65 3.06
CA MET A 182 6.26 -8.19 2.08
C MET A 182 5.16 -9.01 2.75
N ALA A 183 3.92 -8.69 2.40
CA ALA A 183 2.75 -9.51 2.71
C ALA A 183 2.16 -10.06 1.39
N VAL A 184 1.82 -11.35 1.38
CA VAL A 184 1.32 -12.04 0.19
C VAL A 184 0.03 -12.79 0.45
N CYS A 185 -0.91 -12.72 -0.49
CA CYS A 185 -2.10 -13.55 -0.53
C CYS A 185 -2.23 -14.18 -1.92
N ASP A 186 -2.06 -15.50 -2.02
CA ASP A 186 -2.25 -16.24 -3.26
C ASP A 186 -3.72 -16.68 -3.37
N VAL A 187 -4.30 -16.52 -4.55
CA VAL A 187 -5.70 -16.80 -4.84
C VAL A 187 -5.84 -17.49 -6.20
N PRO A 188 -6.87 -18.32 -6.40
CA PRO A 188 -6.92 -19.19 -7.58
C PRO A 188 -7.35 -18.47 -8.87
N THR A 189 -7.98 -17.30 -8.78
CA THR A 189 -8.57 -16.60 -9.93
C THR A 189 -8.33 -15.09 -9.86
N ASP A 190 -8.48 -14.44 -11.01
CA ASP A 190 -8.46 -12.99 -11.17
C ASP A 190 -9.56 -12.33 -10.34
N ALA A 191 -10.80 -12.84 -10.40
CA ALA A 191 -11.92 -12.35 -9.62
C ALA A 191 -11.62 -12.36 -8.11
N ALA A 192 -11.04 -13.44 -7.60
CA ALA A 192 -10.65 -13.55 -6.19
C ALA A 192 -9.51 -12.57 -5.83
N ALA A 193 -8.58 -12.31 -6.76
CA ALA A 193 -7.52 -11.32 -6.55
C ALA A 193 -8.07 -9.90 -6.48
N PHE A 194 -9.04 -9.57 -7.31
CA PHE A 194 -9.67 -8.27 -7.31
C PHE A 194 -10.62 -8.05 -6.12
N GLU A 195 -11.35 -9.07 -5.69
CA GLU A 195 -12.09 -9.03 -4.42
C GLU A 195 -11.12 -8.80 -3.25
N LYS A 196 -10.01 -9.54 -3.22
CA LYS A 196 -8.97 -9.35 -2.19
C LYS A 196 -8.34 -7.96 -2.25
N LEU A 197 -8.12 -7.41 -3.43
CA LEU A 197 -7.68 -6.02 -3.61
C LEU A 197 -8.71 -5.05 -3.01
N GLN A 198 -10.01 -5.22 -3.29
CA GLN A 198 -11.05 -4.36 -2.71
C GLN A 198 -11.08 -4.44 -1.18
N GLU A 199 -10.91 -5.62 -0.59
CA GLU A 199 -10.77 -5.78 0.86
C GLU A 199 -9.59 -4.99 1.43
N VAL A 200 -8.42 -5.06 0.77
CA VAL A 200 -7.23 -4.30 1.16
C VAL A 200 -7.49 -2.79 1.08
N LEU A 201 -8.06 -2.32 -0.03
CA LEU A 201 -8.38 -0.91 -0.24
C LEU A 201 -9.35 -0.39 0.83
N ALA A 202 -10.37 -1.19 1.19
CA ALA A 202 -11.37 -0.85 2.20
C ALA A 202 -10.84 -0.91 3.64
N SER A 203 -9.77 -1.67 3.87
CA SER A 203 -9.16 -1.82 5.20
C SER A 203 -8.13 -0.74 5.52
N ALA A 204 -7.69 0.04 4.53
CA ALA A 204 -6.71 1.08 4.74
C ALA A 204 -7.26 2.22 5.62
N PRO A 205 -6.47 2.79 6.53
CA PRO A 205 -5.06 2.48 6.79
C PRO A 205 -4.88 1.28 7.73
N PHE A 206 -3.75 0.58 7.56
CA PHE A 206 -3.35 -0.51 8.45
C PHE A 206 -1.83 -0.56 8.60
N ASN A 207 -1.36 -1.17 9.69
CA ASN A 207 -0.03 -1.77 9.70
C ASN A 207 -0.09 -3.11 8.97
N MET A 208 0.91 -3.45 8.16
CA MET A 208 0.91 -4.68 7.39
C MET A 208 0.63 -5.90 8.29
N ASN A 209 1.08 -5.91 9.56
CA ASN A 209 0.92 -7.06 10.48
C ASN A 209 -0.55 -7.43 10.70
N GLU A 210 -1.46 -6.47 10.50
CA GLU A 210 -2.89 -6.63 10.63
C GLU A 210 -3.49 -7.43 9.45
N LEU A 211 -2.80 -7.49 8.31
CA LEU A 211 -3.24 -8.22 7.11
C LEU A 211 -3.31 -9.74 7.30
N ALA A 212 -2.70 -10.28 8.35
CA ALA A 212 -2.87 -11.68 8.72
C ALA A 212 -4.36 -12.03 8.94
N ALA A 213 -5.16 -11.08 9.46
CA ALA A 213 -6.60 -11.25 9.63
C ALA A 213 -7.36 -11.34 8.29
N LEU A 214 -6.77 -10.82 7.20
CA LEU A 214 -7.32 -10.89 5.83
C LEU A 214 -6.77 -12.09 5.02
N GLY A 215 -5.96 -12.95 5.66
CA GLY A 215 -5.37 -14.15 5.04
C GLY A 215 -4.03 -13.91 4.35
N PHE A 216 -3.36 -12.78 4.60
CA PHE A 216 -2.01 -12.55 4.09
C PHE A 216 -0.96 -13.29 4.93
N ARG A 217 0.09 -13.74 4.27
CA ARG A 217 1.28 -14.30 4.90
C ARG A 217 2.43 -13.30 4.76
N PHE A 218 3.08 -13.01 5.88
CA PHE A 218 4.31 -12.25 5.89
C PHE A 218 5.48 -13.09 5.44
N LYS A 219 6.37 -12.47 4.68
CA LYS A 219 7.66 -13.02 4.27
C LYS A 219 8.78 -12.18 4.82
#